data_AF-T0QYR1-F1
#
_entry.id   AF-T0QYR1-F1
#
_cell.length_a   1.000
_cell.length_b   1.000
_cell.length_c   1.000
_cell.angle_alpha   90.00
_cell.angle_beta   90.00
_cell.angle_gamma   90.00
#
_symmetry.space_group_name_H-M   'P 1'
#
loop_
_entity.id
_entity.type
_entity.pdbx_description
1 polymer ?
#
loop_
_entity_poly.entity_id
_entity_poly.type
_entity_poly.pdbx_seq_one_letter_code
_entity_poly.pdbx_strand_id
1 'polypeptide(L)'
;MAKKPPKKPTRKSRANPAGALKKSQPKVITRVEILEYYHAHGENQTRTAKHFKENGFPSLNQSTISRYVRDEAMWRKLAEDKRRHDDVRRLLGGATM
;
A
#
# COMPACT_ATOMS: atom_id res chain seq x y z
N MET A 1 12.54 30.37 46.02
CA MET A 1 11.59 30.40 44.88
C MET A 1 12.06 29.42 43.81
N ALA A 2 11.34 28.31 43.58
CA ALA A 2 11.66 27.38 42.49
C ALA A 2 10.36 27.04 41.72
N LYS A 3 10.27 27.50 40.47
CA LYS A 3 9.14 27.22 39.58
C LYS A 3 9.35 25.83 38.95
N LYS A 4 8.48 24.86 39.26
CA LYS A 4 8.45 23.53 38.61
C LYS A 4 8.01 23.67 37.13
N PRO A 5 8.61 22.95 36.17
CA PRO A 5 8.25 23.05 34.76
C PRO A 5 6.90 22.36 34.47
N PRO A 6 6.10 22.85 33.50
CA PRO A 6 4.80 22.27 33.19
C PRO A 6 4.94 20.90 32.51
N LYS A 7 4.16 19.92 33.01
CA LYS A 7 4.03 18.58 32.44
C LYS A 7 3.38 18.68 31.05
N LYS A 8 4.07 18.19 30.02
CA LYS A 8 3.55 18.06 28.64
C LYS A 8 2.29 17.15 28.66
N PRO A 9 1.17 17.53 28.02
CA PRO A 9 0.01 16.66 27.96
C PRO A 9 0.33 15.42 27.13
N THR A 10 0.21 14.25 27.75
CA THR A 10 0.35 12.96 27.07
C THR A 10 -0.76 12.83 26.03
N ARG A 11 -0.36 12.68 24.76
CA ARG A 11 -1.28 12.49 23.65
C ARG A 11 -1.97 11.14 23.87
N LYS A 12 -3.21 11.15 24.36
CA LYS A 12 -4.06 9.96 24.44
C LYS A 12 -4.12 9.35 23.04
N SER A 13 -3.54 8.17 22.87
CA SER A 13 -3.68 7.35 21.68
C SER A 13 -5.17 7.16 21.42
N ARG A 14 -5.70 7.81 20.38
CA ARG A 14 -7.06 7.58 19.92
C ARG A 14 -7.16 6.11 19.54
N ALA A 15 -7.88 5.33 20.34
CA ALA A 15 -8.25 3.97 20.00
C ALA A 15 -8.96 4.00 18.63
N ASN A 16 -8.53 3.14 17.71
CA ASN A 16 -9.15 3.01 16.40
C ASN A 16 -10.62 2.61 16.59
N PRO A 17 -11.60 3.34 16.04
CA PRO A 17 -13.00 2.96 16.15
C PRO A 17 -13.22 1.61 15.46
N ALA A 18 -13.96 0.71 16.12
CA ALA A 18 -14.25 -0.67 15.71
C ALA A 18 -15.06 -0.82 14.40
N GLY A 19 -15.25 0.27 13.64
CA GLY A 19 -15.88 0.31 12.32
C GLY A 19 -14.97 0.91 11.24
N ALA A 20 -13.66 1.05 11.50
CA ALA A 20 -12.72 1.42 10.46
C ALA A 20 -12.73 0.33 9.38
N LEU A 21 -13.49 0.58 8.29
CA LEU A 21 -13.44 -0.18 7.05
C LEU A 21 -11.98 -0.56 6.83
N LYS A 22 -11.66 -1.85 6.88
CA LYS A 22 -10.30 -2.34 6.65
C LYS A 22 -9.93 -1.86 5.26
N LYS A 23 -9.23 -0.72 5.18
CA LYS A 23 -8.73 -0.16 3.94
C LYS A 23 -7.74 -1.20 3.44
N SER A 24 -8.23 -2.10 2.59
CA SER A 24 -7.46 -3.17 1.99
C SER A 24 -6.31 -2.49 1.27
N GLN A 25 -5.13 -2.52 1.90
CA GLN A 25 -3.92 -2.05 1.27
C GLN A 25 -3.80 -2.82 -0.06
N PRO A 26 -3.48 -2.15 -1.18
CA PRO A 26 -3.33 -2.83 -2.45
C PRO A 26 -2.39 -4.02 -2.27
N LYS A 27 -2.80 -5.18 -2.78
CA LYS A 27 -1.93 -6.37 -2.82
C LYS A 27 -0.66 -6.00 -3.59
N VAL A 28 0.45 -6.67 -3.32
CA VAL A 28 1.75 -6.39 -3.96
C VAL A 28 1.62 -6.36 -5.50
N ILE A 29 0.85 -7.29 -6.08
CA ILE A 29 0.56 -7.34 -7.51
C ILE A 29 -0.11 -6.06 -8.00
N THR A 30 -1.14 -5.60 -7.30
CA THR A 30 -1.83 -4.33 -7.59
C THR A 30 -0.91 -3.12 -7.51
N ARG A 31 0.11 -3.13 -6.63
CA ARG A 31 1.09 -2.03 -6.57
C ARG A 31 1.96 -1.97 -7.81
N VAL A 32 2.31 -3.13 -8.38
CA VAL A 32 3.04 -3.18 -9.66
C VAL A 32 2.15 -2.71 -10.81
N GLU A 33 0.87 -3.10 -10.85
CA GLU A 33 -0.09 -2.58 -11.85
C GLU A 33 -0.23 -1.05 -11.79
N ILE A 34 -0.26 -0.47 -10.58
CA ILE A 34 -0.27 0.99 -10.38
C ILE A 34 1.00 1.64 -10.96
N LEU A 35 2.16 1.01 -10.77
CA LEU A 35 3.45 1.49 -11.29
C LEU A 35 3.54 1.35 -12.81
N GLU A 36 3.06 0.25 -13.38
CA GLU A 36 2.98 0.05 -14.84
C GLU A 36 2.08 1.12 -15.48
N TYR A 37 0.90 1.36 -14.89
CA TYR A 37 0.01 2.43 -15.35
C TYR A 37 0.69 3.80 -15.24
N TYR A 38 1.39 4.08 -14.14
CA TYR A 38 2.13 5.33 -13.95
C TYR A 38 3.15 5.60 -15.07
N HIS A 39 3.96 4.60 -15.42
CA HIS A 39 4.94 4.70 -16.50
C HIS A 39 4.28 4.84 -17.89
N ALA A 40 3.23 4.06 -18.17
CA ALA A 40 2.49 4.14 -19.43
C ALA A 40 1.78 5.49 -19.64
N HIS A 41 1.48 6.20 -18.56
CA HIS A 41 0.74 7.46 -18.56
C HIS A 41 1.64 8.67 -18.27
N GLY A 42 2.91 8.62 -18.69
CA GLY A 42 3.82 9.77 -18.64
C GLY A 42 4.11 10.24 -17.21
N GLU A 43 4.19 9.31 -16.27
CA GLU A 43 4.67 9.56 -14.91
C GLU A 43 3.85 10.61 -14.13
N ASN A 44 2.54 10.67 -14.40
CA ASN A 44 1.65 11.61 -13.73
C ASN A 44 0.99 10.99 -12.49
N GLN A 45 1.57 11.26 -11.32
CA GLN A 45 1.12 10.68 -10.04
C GLN A 45 -0.32 11.06 -9.68
N THR A 46 -0.74 12.29 -9.97
CA THR A 46 -2.10 12.76 -9.67
C THR A 46 -3.12 12.06 -10.55
N ARG A 47 -2.81 11.88 -11.84
CA ARG A 47 -3.67 11.16 -12.79
C ARG A 47 -3.81 9.69 -12.40
N THR A 48 -2.69 9.04 -12.07
CA THR A 48 -2.70 7.66 -11.58
C THR A 48 -3.52 7.51 -10.30
N ALA A 49 -3.37 8.42 -9.32
CA ALA A 49 -4.16 8.38 -8.09
C ALA A 49 -5.66 8.49 -8.37
N LYS A 50 -6.06 9.39 -9.26
CA LYS A 50 -7.47 9.58 -9.64
C LYS A 50 -8.04 8.31 -10.28
N HIS A 51 -7.33 7.75 -11.26
CA HIS A 51 -7.75 6.54 -11.97
C HIS A 51 -8.00 5.37 -11.00
N PHE A 52 -7.06 5.08 -10.11
CA PHE A 52 -7.21 3.97 -9.17
C PHE A 52 -8.19 4.27 -8.02
N LYS A 53 -8.40 5.54 -7.64
CA LYS A 53 -9.48 5.91 -6.73
C LYS A 53 -10.84 5.56 -7.28
N GLU A 54 -11.07 5.81 -8.56
CA GLU A 54 -12.32 5.48 -9.26
C GLU A 54 -12.46 3.95 -9.42
N ASN A 55 -11.34 3.23 -9.60
CA ASN A 55 -11.29 1.77 -9.73
C ASN A 55 -11.20 0.99 -8.41
N GLY A 56 -11.73 1.54 -7.31
CA GLY A 56 -11.87 0.80 -6.04
C GLY A 56 -10.73 0.94 -5.04
N PHE A 57 -9.78 1.87 -5.26
CA PHE A 57 -8.76 2.23 -4.27
C PHE A 57 -9.00 3.64 -3.70
N PRO A 58 -10.08 3.87 -2.93
CA PRO A 58 -10.45 5.21 -2.45
C PRO A 58 -9.39 5.86 -1.54
N SER A 59 -8.49 5.05 -0.97
CA SER A 59 -7.40 5.51 -0.12
C SER A 59 -6.10 5.84 -0.87
N LEU A 60 -6.02 5.56 -2.17
CA LEU A 60 -4.81 5.81 -2.96
C LEU A 60 -4.69 7.31 -3.27
N ASN A 61 -3.64 7.94 -2.76
CA ASN A 61 -3.34 9.34 -3.01
C ASN A 61 -1.98 9.50 -3.71
N GLN A 62 -1.73 10.70 -4.22
CA GLN A 62 -0.50 11.02 -4.94
C GLN A 62 0.76 10.73 -4.10
N SER A 63 0.74 11.01 -2.79
CA SER A 63 1.87 10.70 -1.90
C SER A 63 2.12 9.20 -1.72
N THR A 64 1.07 8.37 -1.79
CA THR A 64 1.22 6.90 -1.79
C THR A 64 1.89 6.43 -3.07
N ILE A 65 1.54 7.00 -4.22
CA ILE A 65 2.16 6.66 -5.51
C ILE A 65 3.62 7.08 -5.51
N SER A 66 3.94 8.29 -5.06
CA SER A 66 5.33 8.73 -4.89
C SER A 66 6.14 7.75 -4.02
N ARG A 67 5.55 7.21 -2.96
CA ARG A 67 6.20 6.15 -2.16
C ARG A 67 6.41 4.87 -2.95
N TYR A 68 5.43 4.43 -3.74
CA TYR A 68 5.58 3.24 -4.58
C TYR A 68 6.67 3.42 -5.64
N VAL A 69 6.78 4.59 -6.25
CA VAL A 69 7.82 4.91 -7.24
C VAL A 69 9.20 4.87 -6.59
N ARG A 70 9.36 5.46 -5.38
CA ARG A 70 10.63 5.41 -4.65
C ARG A 70 11.08 3.98 -4.33
N ASP A 71 10.14 3.13 -3.95
CA ASP A 71 10.39 1.74 -3.56
C ASP A 71 10.12 0.76 -4.73
N GLU A 72 10.11 1.22 -5.99
CA GLU A 72 9.64 0.45 -7.14
C GLU A 72 10.40 -0.88 -7.33
N ALA A 73 11.73 -0.84 -7.23
CA ALA A 73 12.56 -2.04 -7.35
C ALA A 73 12.19 -3.11 -6.31
N MET A 74 11.88 -2.68 -5.08
CA MET A 74 11.41 -3.56 -4.01
C MET A 74 10.05 -4.16 -4.36
N TRP A 75 9.10 -3.36 -4.87
CA TRP A 75 7.77 -3.85 -5.24
C TRP A 75 7.82 -4.85 -6.39
N ARG A 76 8.66 -4.62 -7.41
CA ARG A 76 8.86 -5.55 -8.52
C ARG A 76 9.45 -6.88 -8.05
N LYS A 77 10.51 -6.84 -7.24
CA LYS A 77 11.11 -8.06 -6.66
C LYS A 77 10.10 -8.87 -5.82
N LEU A 78 9.33 -8.20 -4.96
CA LEU A 78 8.30 -8.85 -4.16
C LEU A 78 7.18 -9.46 -5.01
N ALA A 79 6.84 -8.85 -6.15
CA ALA A 79 5.84 -9.40 -7.06
C ALA A 79 6.36 -10.65 -7.77
N GLU A 80 7.63 -10.67 -8.19
CA GLU A 80 8.26 -11.88 -8.73
C GLU A 80 8.29 -13.02 -7.71
N ASP A 81 8.73 -12.74 -6.49
CA ASP A 81 8.81 -13.75 -5.43
C ASP A 81 7.42 -14.30 -5.06
N LYS A 82 6.39 -13.44 -5.06
CA LYS A 82 5.01 -13.89 -4.87
C LYS A 82 4.51 -14.75 -6.02
N ARG A 83 4.78 -14.37 -7.27
CA ARG A 83 4.40 -15.18 -8.44
C ARG A 83 5.03 -16.57 -8.36
N ARG A 84 6.34 -16.64 -8.05
CA ARG A 84 7.04 -17.92 -7.82
C ARG A 84 6.37 -18.75 -6.72
N HIS A 85 6.01 -18.13 -5.60
CA HIS A 85 5.34 -18.84 -4.50
C HIS A 85 3.94 -19.33 -4.89
N ASP A 86 3.16 -18.52 -5.60
CA ASP A 86 1.82 -18.89 -6.07
C ASP A 86 1.89 -20.02 -7.12
N ASP A 87 2.90 -20.01 -8.01
CA ASP A 87 3.15 -21.07 -8.97
C ASP A 87 3.54 -22.38 -8.28
N VAL A 88 4.42 -22.34 -7.28
CA VAL A 88 4.77 -23.52 -6.46
C VAL A 88 3.55 -24.05 -5.71
N ARG A 89 2.73 -23.18 -5.12
CA ARG A 89 1.47 -23.58 -4.46
C ARG A 89 0.51 -24.21 -5.45
N ARG A 90 0.42 -23.70 -6.68
CA ARG A 90 -0.45 -24.25 -7.73
C ARG A 90 0.03 -25.63 -8.21
N LEU A 91 1.35 -25.82 -8.33
CA LEU A 91 1.95 -27.09 -8.74
C LEU A 91 1.88 -28.16 -7.65
N LEU A 92 2.06 -27.78 -6.38
CA LEU A 92 2.02 -28.72 -5.24
C LEU A 92 0.61 -28.94 -4.67
N GLY A 93 -0.32 -28.00 -4.87
CA GLY A 93 -1.70 -28.07 -4.38
C GLY A 93 -2.68 -28.77 -5.33
N GLY A 94 -2.22 -29.31 -6.46
CA GLY A 94 -3.03 -30.10 -7.40
C GLY A 94 -3.12 -31.60 -7.06
N ALA A 95 -2.46 -32.06 -5.99
CA ALA A 95 -2.46 -33.45 -5.56
C ALA A 95 -3.20 -33.62 -4.22
N THR A 96 -4.50 -33.36 -4.22
CA THR A 96 -5.42 -33.89 -3.22
C THR A 96 -6.68 -34.33 -3.95
N MET A 97 -6.76 -35.63 -4.25
CA MET A 97 -8.02 -36.37 -4.32
C MET A 97 -8.66 -36.41 -2.94
#